data_AF-A0A1Q3L929-F1
#
_entry.id   AF-A0A1Q3L929-F1
#
_cell.length_a   1.000
_cell.length_b   1.000
_cell.length_c   1.000
_cell.angle_alpha   90.00
_cell.angle_beta   90.00
_cell.angle_gamma   90.00
#
_symmetry.space_group_name_H-M   'P 1'
#
loop_
_entity.id
_entity.type
_entity.pdbx_description
1 polymer ?
#
loop_
_entity_poly.entity_id
_entity_poly.type
_entity_poly.pdbx_seq_one_letter_code
_entity_poly.pdbx_strand_id
1 'polypeptide(L)'
;MTVRELRGWAPRSVTLDADGNVLSVTVAEPRFTPRERILLLASRRIEKTPIGRHGLPIAVATDKANQFKFKVPPPVTDWAQKKINAVQKQYEKDYPNADTDALRWRVELDD
;
A
#
# COMPACT_ATOMS: atom_id res chain seq x y z
N MET A 1 -2.19 -13.28 26.45
CA MET A 1 -1.79 -12.99 25.06
C MET A 1 -0.47 -12.24 25.11
N THR A 2 0.65 -12.87 24.72
CA THR A 2 1.98 -12.25 24.81
C THR A 2 2.15 -11.23 23.70
N VAL A 3 2.24 -9.95 24.07
CA VAL A 3 2.48 -8.85 23.15
C VAL A 3 3.85 -9.05 22.49
N ARG A 4 3.88 -9.41 21.21
CA ARG A 4 5.11 -9.56 20.41
C ARG A 4 5.50 -8.20 19.84
N GLU A 5 6.67 -7.69 20.25
CA GLU A 5 7.09 -6.32 19.96
C GLU A 5 8.03 -6.16 18.76
N LEU A 6 8.05 -4.94 18.22
CA LEU A 6 8.76 -4.54 17.01
C LEU A 6 10.29 -4.45 17.16
N ARG A 7 10.79 -4.31 18.39
CA ARG A 7 12.22 -4.11 18.69
C ARG A 7 12.86 -5.26 19.47
N GLY A 8 12.08 -6.22 19.96
CA GLY A 8 12.59 -7.32 20.81
C GLY A 8 13.31 -6.83 22.07
N TRP A 9 12.98 -5.63 22.56
CA TRP A 9 13.71 -4.95 23.64
C TRP A 9 12.85 -4.69 24.89
N ALA A 10 11.69 -5.36 25.00
CA ALA A 10 10.98 -5.42 26.26
C ALA A 10 11.65 -6.49 27.15
N PRO A 11 12.23 -6.09 28.32
CA PRO A 11 12.72 -7.06 29.27
C PRO A 11 11.54 -7.88 29.79
N ARG A 12 11.60 -9.19 29.57
CA ARG A 12 10.57 -10.14 30.01
C ARG A 12 10.83 -10.61 31.45
N SER A 13 12.09 -10.64 31.85
CA SER A 13 12.52 -10.82 33.23
C SER A 13 13.87 -10.15 33.46
N VAL A 14 14.05 -9.55 34.64
CA VAL A 14 15.33 -9.00 35.11
C VAL A 14 15.68 -9.76 36.39
N THR A 15 16.85 -10.38 36.43
CA THR A 15 17.39 -11.02 37.63
C THR A 15 18.37 -10.05 38.28
N LEU A 16 18.20 -9.81 39.58
CA LEU A 16 19.10 -8.97 40.37
C LEU A 16 19.99 -9.82 41.28
N ASP A 17 21.17 -9.31 41.63
CA ASP A 17 21.99 -9.85 42.71
C ASP A 17 21.43 -9.45 44.09
N ALA A 18 22.09 -9.91 45.17
CA ALA A 18 21.68 -9.63 46.54
C ALA A 18 21.80 -8.13 46.91
N ASP A 19 22.60 -7.38 46.16
CA ASP A 19 22.84 -5.94 46.34
C ASP A 19 21.93 -5.07 45.45
N GLY A 20 21.07 -5.70 44.65
CA GLY A 20 20.11 -5.04 43.76
C GLY A 20 20.64 -4.67 42.37
N ASN A 21 21.85 -5.11 41.98
CA ASN A 21 22.39 -4.89 40.64
C ASN A 21 21.85 -5.91 39.64
N VAL A 22 21.78 -5.51 38.37
CA VAL A 22 21.27 -6.37 37.29
C VAL A 22 22.28 -7.46 36.94
N LEU A 23 21.88 -8.71 37.17
CA LEU A 23 22.65 -9.91 36.91
C LEU A 23 22.34 -10.50 35.53
N SER A 24 21.07 -10.51 35.12
CA SER A 24 20.67 -10.92 33.77
C SER A 24 19.34 -10.30 33.34
N VAL A 25 19.16 -10.15 32.02
CA VAL A 25 17.92 -9.66 31.41
C VAL A 25 17.52 -10.60 30.28
N THR A 26 16.35 -11.22 30.38
CA THR A 26 15.77 -12.02 29.30
C THR A 26 14.88 -11.12 28.45
N VAL A 27 15.15 -11.04 27.15
CA VAL A 27 14.33 -10.26 26.21
C VAL A 27 13.54 -11.18 25.29
N ALA A 28 12.37 -10.71 24.83
CA ALA A 28 11.63 -11.42 23.81
C ALA A 28 12.31 -11.30 22.44
N GLU A 29 12.36 -12.39 21.68
CA GLU A 29 12.89 -12.36 20.31
C GLU A 29 12.12 -11.35 19.45
N PRO A 30 12.81 -10.57 18.58
CA PRO A 30 12.16 -9.65 17.66
C PRO A 30 11.15 -10.38 16.77
N ARG A 31 9.95 -9.82 16.65
CA ARG A 31 8.90 -10.37 15.76
C ARG A 31 9.29 -10.34 14.28
N PHE A 32 10.16 -9.41 13.90
CA PHE A 32 10.60 -9.19 12.53
C PHE A 32 12.12 -9.32 12.47
N THR A 33 12.61 -9.94 11.42
CA THR A 33 14.02 -9.90 11.07
C THR A 33 14.48 -8.46 10.81
N PRO A 34 15.78 -8.16 10.92
CA PRO A 34 16.30 -6.82 10.60
C PRO A 34 15.89 -6.32 9.20
N ARG A 35 15.83 -7.23 8.21
CA ARG A 35 15.42 -6.91 6.83
C ARG A 35 13.94 -6.54 6.77
N GLU A 36 13.05 -7.34 7.36
CA GLU A 36 11.61 -7.05 7.40
C GLU A 36 11.32 -5.74 8.12
N ARG A 37 12.06 -5.44 9.19
CA ARG A 37 11.96 -4.16 9.88
C ARG A 37 12.33 -2.99 8.99
N ILE A 38 13.41 -3.10 8.21
CA ILE A 38 13.80 -2.06 7.25
C ILE A 38 12.71 -1.84 6.20
N LEU A 39 12.15 -2.93 5.66
CA LEU A 39 11.07 -2.88 4.68
C LEU A 39 9.80 -2.24 5.26
N LEU A 40 9.40 -2.61 6.48
CA LEU A 40 8.24 -2.03 7.16
C LEU A 40 8.41 -0.52 7.40
N LEU A 41 9.61 -0.11 7.83
CA LEU A 41 9.93 1.31 8.02
C LEU A 41 9.96 2.08 6.71
N ALA A 42 10.47 1.47 5.63
CA ALA A 42 10.45 2.07 4.29
C ALA A 42 9.00 2.23 3.77
N SER A 43 8.16 1.20 3.92
CA SER A 43 6.73 1.24 3.54
C SER A 43 6.00 2.38 4.26
N ARG A 44 6.20 2.51 5.59
CA ARG A 44 5.61 3.60 6.37
C ARG A 44 6.08 4.98 5.94
N ARG A 45 7.31 5.12 5.44
CA ARG A 45 7.81 6.40 4.92
C ARG A 45 7.13 6.74 3.59
N ILE A 46 6.93 5.76 2.73
CA ILE A 46 6.23 5.93 1.45
C ILE A 46 4.76 6.30 1.69
N GLU A 47 4.06 5.59 2.57
CA GLU A 47 2.65 5.88 2.93
C GLU A 47 2.43 7.30 3.46
N LYS A 48 3.41 7.83 4.21
CA LYS A 48 3.35 9.17 4.78
C LYS A 48 3.76 10.27 3.81
N THR A 49 4.27 9.92 2.64
CA THR A 49 4.70 10.91 1.65
C THR A 49 3.46 11.47 0.96
N PRO A 50 3.22 12.79 0.99
CA PRO A 50 2.10 13.37 0.24
C PRO A 50 2.26 13.12 -1.26
N ILE A 51 1.32 12.42 -1.87
CA ILE A 51 1.28 12.14 -3.31
C ILE A 51 0.21 13.02 -3.96
N GLY A 52 0.57 13.72 -5.03
CA GLY A 52 -0.38 14.53 -5.80
C GLY A 52 -1.29 13.68 -6.69
N ARG A 53 -2.34 14.28 -7.28
CA ARG A 53 -3.28 13.58 -8.18
C ARG A 53 -2.60 12.95 -9.41
N HIS A 54 -1.41 13.42 -9.76
CA HIS A 54 -0.56 12.91 -10.84
C HIS A 54 0.29 11.69 -10.44
N GLY A 55 0.15 11.18 -9.21
CA GLY A 55 0.82 9.95 -8.75
C GLY A 55 2.30 10.10 -8.35
N LEU A 56 2.82 11.33 -8.31
CA LEU A 56 4.19 11.60 -7.84
C LEU A 56 4.18 12.29 -6.47
N PRO A 57 5.24 12.12 -5.66
CA PRO A 57 5.40 12.90 -4.43
C PRO A 57 5.32 14.41 -4.70
N ILE A 58 4.61 15.15 -3.85
CA ILE A 58 4.46 16.61 -4.00
C ILE A 58 5.83 17.29 -4.02
N ALA A 59 6.77 16.86 -3.17
CA ALA A 59 8.12 17.41 -3.13
C ALA A 59 8.89 17.27 -4.45
N VAL A 60 8.65 16.19 -5.22
CA VAL A 60 9.26 16.02 -6.56
C VAL A 60 8.59 16.95 -7.57
N ALA A 61 7.26 17.07 -7.50
CA ALA A 61 6.47 17.89 -8.41
C ALA A 61 6.68 19.41 -8.23
N THR A 62 7.03 19.85 -7.03
CA THR A 62 7.24 21.28 -6.71
C THR A 62 8.71 21.71 -6.70
N ASP A 63 9.65 20.79 -6.89
CA ASP A 63 11.07 21.11 -7.00
C ASP A 63 11.35 21.88 -8.31
N LYS A 64 11.93 23.08 -8.17
CA LYS A 64 12.32 23.94 -9.30
C LYS A 64 13.28 23.24 -10.25
N ALA A 65 14.12 22.33 -9.77
CA ALA A 65 15.03 21.55 -10.61
C ALA A 65 14.30 20.62 -11.60
N ASN A 66 12.99 20.38 -11.42
CA ASN A 66 12.17 19.49 -12.24
C ASN A 66 11.22 20.23 -13.20
N GLN A 67 11.24 21.57 -13.24
CA GLN A 67 10.29 22.42 -13.99
C GLN A 67 10.05 21.97 -15.45
N PHE A 68 11.04 21.36 -16.11
CA PHE A 68 10.96 20.90 -17.51
C PHE A 68 11.27 19.42 -17.70
N LYS A 69 11.23 18.62 -16.62
CA LYS A 69 11.63 17.21 -16.66
C LYS A 69 10.45 16.24 -16.76
N PHE A 70 9.22 16.73 -16.68
CA PHE A 70 8.03 15.87 -16.75
C PHE A 70 7.60 15.63 -18.18
N LYS A 71 7.31 14.36 -18.51
CA LYS A 71 6.75 13.93 -19.79
C LYS A 71 5.44 13.20 -19.52
N VAL A 72 4.39 13.57 -20.25
CA VAL A 72 3.11 12.84 -20.25
C VAL A 72 3.05 12.01 -21.53
N PRO A 73 3.04 10.67 -21.45
CA PRO A 73 2.84 9.83 -22.62
C PRO A 73 1.42 10.01 -23.19
N PRO A 74 1.18 9.68 -24.48
CA PRO A 74 -0.18 9.63 -25.00
C PRO A 74 -1.03 8.61 -24.22
N PRO A 75 -2.35 8.82 -24.12
CA PRO A 75 -3.23 7.88 -23.44
C PRO A 75 -3.24 6.54 -24.16
N VAL A 76 -3.28 5.45 -23.38
CA VAL A 76 -3.43 4.09 -23.89
C VAL A 76 -4.90 3.69 -23.79
N THR A 77 -5.39 2.97 -24.81
CA THR A 77 -6.77 2.45 -24.78
C THR A 77 -6.86 1.30 -23.78
N ASP A 78 -7.78 1.41 -22.83
CA ASP A 78 -8.22 0.29 -22.00
C ASP A 78 -9.21 -0.56 -22.82
N TRP A 79 -8.72 -1.66 -23.38
CA TRP A 79 -9.52 -2.56 -24.20
C TRP A 79 -10.61 -3.27 -23.40
N ALA A 80 -10.37 -3.57 -22.12
CA ALA A 80 -11.35 -4.17 -21.24
C ALA A 80 -12.51 -3.20 -20.98
N GLN A 81 -12.21 -1.97 -20.59
CA GLN A 81 -13.25 -0.94 -20.39
C GLN A 81 -13.98 -0.61 -21.69
N LYS A 82 -13.27 -0.56 -22.82
CA LYS A 82 -13.91 -0.35 -24.14
C LYS A 82 -14.93 -1.44 -24.45
N LYS A 83 -14.64 -2.70 -24.12
CA LYS A 83 -15.58 -3.82 -24.28
C LYS A 83 -16.76 -3.72 -23.31
N ILE A 84 -16.53 -3.40 -22.04
CA ILE A 84 -17.61 -3.14 -21.08
C ILE A 84 -18.58 -2.09 -21.63
N ASN A 85 -18.04 -0.94 -22.05
CA ASN A 85 -18.87 0.16 -22.58
C ASN A 85 -19.67 -0.26 -23.82
N ALA A 86 -19.11 -1.12 -24.68
CA ALA A 86 -19.82 -1.61 -25.86
C ALA A 86 -20.96 -2.56 -25.48
N VAL A 87 -20.74 -3.46 -24.52
CA VAL A 87 -21.75 -4.41 -24.03
C VAL A 87 -22.85 -3.68 -23.26
N GLN A 88 -22.51 -2.73 -22.39
CA GLN A 88 -23.48 -1.89 -21.67
C GLN A 88 -24.38 -1.14 -22.65
N LYS A 89 -23.80 -0.47 -23.66
CA LYS A 89 -24.57 0.23 -24.69
C LYS A 89 -25.49 -0.70 -25.48
N GLN A 90 -25.08 -1.96 -25.69
CA GLN A 90 -25.94 -2.93 -26.37
C GLN A 90 -27.07 -3.38 -25.44
N TYR A 91 -26.76 -3.70 -24.19
CA TYR A 91 -27.73 -4.10 -23.18
C TYR A 91 -28.79 -3.01 -22.92
N GLU A 92 -28.40 -1.75 -22.81
CA GLU A 92 -29.32 -0.61 -22.68
C GLU A 92 -30.27 -0.48 -23.88
N LYS A 93 -29.81 -0.81 -25.09
CA LYS A 93 -30.67 -0.84 -26.29
C LYS A 93 -31.64 -2.01 -26.27
N ASP A 94 -31.16 -3.17 -25.84
CA ASP A 94 -31.96 -4.40 -25.79
C ASP A 94 -32.99 -4.35 -24.66
N TYR A 95 -32.68 -3.64 -23.57
CA TYR A 95 -33.49 -3.54 -22.36
C TYR A 95 -33.62 -2.10 -21.84
N PRO A 96 -34.38 -1.23 -22.53
CA PRO A 96 -34.45 0.21 -22.23
C PRO A 96 -35.04 0.56 -20.85
N ASN A 97 -35.72 -0.38 -20.18
CA ASN A 97 -36.31 -0.19 -18.86
C ASN A 97 -35.67 -1.08 -17.79
N ALA A 98 -34.55 -1.75 -18.08
CA ALA A 98 -33.85 -2.55 -17.08
C ALA A 98 -33.17 -1.64 -16.05
N ASP A 99 -33.33 -1.97 -14.78
CA ASP A 99 -32.53 -1.38 -13.70
C ASP A 99 -31.11 -1.91 -13.78
N THR A 100 -30.18 -1.05 -14.21
CA THR A 100 -28.77 -1.40 -14.38
C THR A 100 -27.88 -0.91 -13.23
N ASP A 101 -28.44 -0.21 -12.23
CA ASP A 101 -27.68 0.45 -11.16
C ASP A 101 -26.94 -0.57 -10.27
N ALA A 102 -27.54 -1.75 -10.09
CA ALA A 102 -26.96 -2.84 -9.30
C ALA A 102 -26.10 -3.80 -10.15
N LEU A 103 -26.08 -3.67 -11.47
CA LEU A 103 -25.38 -4.62 -12.35
C LEU A 103 -23.86 -4.40 -12.33
N ARG A 104 -23.13 -5.51 -12.22
CA ARG A 104 -21.66 -5.53 -12.28
C ARG A 104 -21.22 -6.32 -13.50
N TRP A 105 -20.37 -5.69 -14.31
CA TRP A 105 -19.83 -6.27 -15.53
C TRP A 105 -18.43 -6.82 -15.24
N ARG A 106 -18.28 -8.13 -15.40
CA ARG A 106 -16.98 -8.81 -15.29
C ARG A 106 -16.33 -8.88 -16.67
N VAL A 107 -15.01 -8.73 -16.71
CA VAL A 107 -14.21 -8.95 -17.93
C VAL A 107 -13.35 -10.19 -17.72
N GLU A 108 -13.31 -11.04 -18.73
CA GLU A 108 -12.42 -12.20 -18.82
C GLU A 108 -11.54 -12.02 -20.06
N LEU A 109 -10.31 -12.52 -20.00
CA LEU A 109 -9.43 -12.59 -21.17
C LEU A 109 -9.72 -13.92 -21.87
N ASP A 110 -10.05 -13.86 -23.14
CA ASP A 110 -10.00 -15.05 -24.00
C ASP A 110 -8.55 -15.23 -24.46
N ASP A 111 -8.05 -16.46 -24.35
CA ASP A 111 -6.69 -16.87 -24.76
C ASP A 111 -6.47 -16.78 -26.28
#